data_AF-A0AAV0P4Z7-F1
#
_entry.id   AF-A0AAV0P4Z7-F1
#
_cell.length_a   1.000
_cell.length_b   1.000
_cell.length_c   1.000
_cell.angle_alpha   90.00
_cell.angle_beta   90.00
_cell.angle_gamma   90.00
#
_symmetry.space_group_name_H-M   'P 1'
#
loop_
_entity.id
_entity.type
_entity.pdbx_description
1 polymer ?
#
loop_
_entity_poly.entity_id
_entity_poly.type
_entity_poly.pdbx_seq_one_letter_code
_entity_poly.pdbx_strand_id
1 'polypeptide(L)'
;MSKLPAFLFYFLLTISISLSSHPLDPLTPDEFTAVQTAVRAHYSSSHTSIAFHYIGLKDPPKSAVLTYLHRHPSAVPPPRQAFIIARVNHSTTHEITVDLTNPNNKISDQVYTGPGYPIFTTKEQLAATALAVGHPPFLESVRKRGLKLGEIICQSYGIGWFGEQGKGSRIVRVMCNYLDGTVSLYMRPVEGITVTVDLDRMEIIGYRDRAIVPVPKADGTDFRGSKQRPPFGPSVNDIDVVQPNGPSFQIDGHRIR
;
A
#
# COMPACT_ATOMS: atom_id res chain seq x y z
N MET A 1 62.80 3.18 -33.13
CA MET A 1 61.59 4.00 -32.89
C MET A 1 60.42 3.07 -32.62
N SER A 2 60.19 2.72 -31.34
CA SER A 2 59.06 1.90 -30.89
C SER A 2 58.16 2.80 -30.03
N LYS A 3 56.90 2.93 -30.41
CA LYS A 3 55.90 3.72 -29.67
C LYS A 3 55.13 2.78 -28.75
N LEU A 4 55.29 2.97 -27.44
CA LEU A 4 54.51 2.33 -26.39
C LEU A 4 53.13 3.03 -26.29
N PRO A 5 52.00 2.32 -26.22
CA PRO A 5 50.71 2.96 -26.01
C PRO A 5 50.50 3.20 -24.50
N ALA A 6 50.24 4.46 -24.12
CA ALA A 6 49.85 4.82 -22.77
C ALA A 6 48.38 4.44 -22.54
N PHE A 7 48.13 3.50 -21.63
CA PHE A 7 46.79 3.21 -21.13
C PHE A 7 46.44 4.21 -20.01
N LEU A 8 45.52 5.13 -20.28
CA LEU A 8 44.91 5.97 -19.25
C LEU A 8 43.85 5.14 -18.51
N PHE A 9 44.11 4.79 -17.25
CA PHE A 9 43.10 4.28 -16.34
C PHE A 9 42.25 5.44 -15.81
N TYR A 10 41.01 5.56 -16.26
CA TYR A 10 40.02 6.42 -15.64
C TYR A 10 39.55 5.77 -14.34
N PHE A 11 40.03 6.29 -13.21
CA PHE A 11 39.48 5.98 -11.90
C PHE A 11 38.16 6.76 -11.76
N LEU A 12 37.03 6.10 -11.96
CA LEU A 12 35.73 6.65 -11.57
C LEU A 12 35.67 6.70 -10.05
N LEU A 13 36.05 7.84 -9.48
CA LEU A 13 35.81 8.13 -8.08
C LEU A 13 34.31 8.34 -7.91
N THR A 14 33.58 7.28 -7.54
CA THR A 14 32.21 7.44 -7.05
C THR A 14 32.30 8.19 -5.73
N ILE A 15 32.07 9.51 -5.78
CA ILE A 15 31.82 10.29 -4.58
C ILE A 15 30.46 9.83 -4.07
N SER A 16 30.47 8.82 -3.21
CA SER A 16 29.35 8.54 -2.32
C SER A 16 29.22 9.74 -1.40
N ILE A 17 28.42 10.73 -1.80
CA ILE A 17 27.94 11.74 -0.86
C ILE A 17 27.10 10.93 0.13
N SER A 18 27.72 10.54 1.25
CA SER A 18 26.99 10.10 2.43
C SER A 18 26.24 11.32 2.93
N LEU A 19 25.08 11.58 2.32
CA LEU A 19 24.07 12.41 2.94
C LEU A 19 23.75 11.66 4.23
N SER A 20 24.25 12.17 5.36
CA SER A 20 23.90 11.63 6.67
C SER A 20 22.39 11.68 6.77
N SER A 21 21.74 10.53 6.62
CA SER A 21 20.28 10.45 6.60
C SER A 21 19.77 10.99 7.94
N HIS A 22 18.84 11.94 7.85
CA HIS A 22 18.21 12.49 9.04
C HIS A 22 17.49 11.35 9.78
N PRO A 23 17.49 11.30 11.12
CA PRO A 23 16.91 10.18 11.87
C PRO A 23 15.41 9.95 11.62
N LEU A 24 14.72 10.92 11.05
CA LEU A 24 13.30 10.88 10.69
C LEU A 24 13.05 10.74 9.19
N ASP A 25 14.10 10.56 8.37
CA ASP A 25 13.91 10.27 6.95
C ASP A 25 13.13 8.96 6.78
N PRO A 26 12.24 8.86 5.77
CA PRO A 26 11.56 7.62 5.43
C PRO A 26 12.57 6.51 5.11
N LEU A 27 12.14 5.25 5.24
CA LEU A 27 12.99 4.11 4.86
C LEU A 27 13.37 4.19 3.38
N THR A 28 14.63 3.90 3.07
CA THR A 28 15.12 3.83 1.70
C THR A 28 14.75 2.48 1.04
N PRO A 29 14.81 2.37 -0.30
CA PRO A 29 14.61 1.08 -0.97
C PRO A 29 15.54 -0.03 -0.46
N ASP A 30 16.81 0.27 -0.21
CA ASP A 30 17.79 -0.69 0.32
C ASP A 30 17.42 -1.16 1.73
N GLU A 31 16.86 -0.26 2.55
CA GLU A 31 16.37 -0.60 3.88
C GLU A 31 15.13 -1.51 3.82
N PHE A 32 14.20 -1.27 2.89
CA PHE A 32 13.11 -2.21 2.65
C PHE A 32 13.62 -3.60 2.23
N THR A 33 14.64 -3.66 1.38
CA THR A 33 15.28 -4.93 0.99
C THR A 33 15.98 -5.60 2.18
N ALA A 34 16.67 -4.84 3.03
CA ALA A 34 17.31 -5.35 4.24
C ALA A 34 16.28 -5.90 5.24
N VAL A 35 15.19 -5.18 5.48
CA VAL A 35 14.05 -5.65 6.30
C VAL A 35 13.48 -6.93 5.73
N GLN A 36 13.17 -6.97 4.44
CA GLN A 36 12.59 -8.16 3.80
C GLN A 36 13.51 -9.38 3.95
N THR A 37 14.82 -9.19 3.75
CA THR A 37 15.83 -10.23 3.87
C THR A 37 15.93 -10.74 5.31
N ALA A 38 16.08 -9.83 6.27
CA ALA A 38 16.22 -10.16 7.68
C ALA A 38 14.99 -10.90 8.22
N VAL A 39 13.78 -10.39 7.94
CA VAL A 39 12.54 -11.01 8.41
C VAL A 39 12.30 -12.37 7.75
N ARG A 40 12.56 -12.52 6.45
CA ARG A 40 12.47 -13.84 5.80
C ARG A 40 13.48 -14.83 6.37
N ALA A 41 14.70 -14.37 6.66
CA ALA A 41 15.72 -15.19 7.30
C ALA A 41 15.27 -15.65 8.70
N HIS A 42 14.61 -14.78 9.47
CA HIS A 42 14.04 -15.11 10.78
C HIS A 42 13.01 -16.24 10.73
N TYR A 43 12.19 -16.28 9.67
CA TYR A 43 11.15 -17.29 9.46
C TYR A 43 11.52 -18.35 8.41
N SER A 44 12.81 -18.67 8.25
CA SER A 44 13.33 -19.55 7.18
C SER A 44 12.83 -21.01 7.19
N SER A 45 11.96 -21.41 8.12
CA SER A 45 11.43 -22.78 8.09
C SER A 45 10.54 -22.97 6.85
N SER A 46 10.67 -24.14 6.20
CA SER A 46 10.09 -24.43 4.87
C SER A 46 8.56 -24.32 4.77
N HIS A 47 7.87 -24.15 5.89
CA HIS A 47 6.41 -24.10 5.98
C HIS A 47 5.87 -22.77 6.52
N THR A 48 6.73 -21.77 6.77
CA THR A 48 6.26 -20.48 7.29
C THR A 48 5.92 -19.53 6.16
N SER A 49 4.64 -19.14 6.07
CA SER A 49 4.22 -18.03 5.19
C SER A 49 4.27 -16.71 5.95
N ILE A 50 4.75 -15.65 5.28
CA ILE A 50 4.72 -14.30 5.83
C ILE A 50 4.13 -13.31 4.82
N ALA A 51 3.18 -12.51 5.29
CA ALA A 51 2.66 -11.36 4.57
C ALA A 51 3.00 -10.08 5.33
N PHE A 52 3.64 -9.12 4.67
CA PHE A 52 3.91 -7.81 5.24
C PHE A 52 2.68 -6.92 5.02
N HIS A 53 2.08 -6.43 6.12
CA HIS A 53 0.94 -5.52 6.06
C HIS A 53 1.38 -4.07 6.28
N TYR A 54 2.43 -3.86 7.07
CA TYR A 54 3.03 -2.55 7.26
C TYR A 54 4.55 -2.70 7.39
N ILE A 55 5.29 -1.79 6.77
CA ILE A 55 6.73 -1.59 7.00
C ILE A 55 6.96 -0.08 7.02
N GLY A 56 7.52 0.43 8.10
CA GLY A 56 7.83 1.85 8.24
C GLY A 56 8.96 2.10 9.21
N LEU A 57 9.42 3.35 9.26
CA LEU A 57 10.40 3.77 10.25
C LEU A 57 9.79 3.60 11.64
N LYS A 58 10.56 3.00 12.56
CA LYS A 58 10.26 3.06 13.98
C LYS A 58 10.81 4.37 14.50
N ASP A 59 9.91 5.28 14.90
CA ASP A 59 10.29 6.59 15.40
C ASP A 59 11.33 6.46 16.53
N PRO A 60 12.51 7.10 16.37
CA PRO A 60 13.49 7.15 17.44
C PRO A 60 12.90 7.86 18.67
N PRO A 61 13.38 7.57 19.89
CA PRO A 61 12.95 8.28 21.08
C PRO A 61 13.11 9.79 20.90
N LYS A 62 12.07 10.56 21.24
CA LYS A 62 12.05 12.03 21.08
C LYS A 62 13.30 12.71 21.67
N SER A 63 13.74 12.26 22.85
CA SER A 63 14.94 12.78 23.52
C SER A 63 16.23 12.57 22.70
N ALA A 64 16.34 11.45 21.98
CA ALA A 64 17.49 11.16 21.12
C ALA A 64 17.48 12.05 19.87
N VAL A 65 16.31 12.29 19.27
CA VAL A 65 16.16 13.22 18.14
C VAL A 65 16.53 14.65 18.55
N LEU A 66 16.03 15.13 19.69
CA LEU A 66 16.38 16.47 20.20
C LEU A 66 17.89 16.59 20.48
N THR A 67 18.50 15.55 21.06
CA THR A 67 19.94 15.51 21.30
C THR A 67 20.74 15.56 20.00
N TYR A 68 20.32 14.79 18.98
CA TYR A 68 20.92 14.82 17.65
C TYR A 68 20.85 16.22 17.05
N LEU A 69 19.67 16.86 17.06
CA LEU A 69 19.46 18.19 16.50
C LEU A 69 20.31 19.26 17.18
N HIS A 70 20.41 19.23 18.52
CA HIS A 70 21.20 20.21 19.27
C HIS A 70 22.71 20.08 19.05
N ARG A 71 23.20 18.88 18.73
CA ARG A 71 24.63 18.58 18.57
C ARG A 71 25.07 18.39 17.11
N HIS A 72 24.15 18.54 16.17
CA HIS A 72 24.43 18.42 14.74
C HIS A 72 25.38 19.55 14.28
N PRO A 73 26.39 19.29 13.42
CA PRO A 73 26.62 18.07 12.63
C PRO A 73 27.44 16.95 13.32
N SER A 74 27.99 17.20 14.51
CA SER A 74 28.92 16.27 15.18
C SER A 74 28.23 15.14 15.96
N ALA A 75 26.89 15.10 15.97
CA ALA A 75 26.12 14.10 16.69
C ALA A 75 26.08 12.75 15.96
N VAL A 76 26.22 11.66 16.71
CA VAL A 76 25.86 10.32 16.22
C VAL A 76 24.33 10.23 16.14
N PRO A 77 23.74 9.83 15.00
CA PRO A 77 22.30 9.62 14.90
C PRO A 77 21.84 8.46 15.81
N PRO A 78 20.60 8.49 16.31
CA PRO A 78 20.04 7.33 17.02
C PRO A 78 19.96 6.10 16.08
N PRO A 79 19.85 4.89 16.65
CA PRO A 79 19.67 3.66 15.87
C PRO A 79 18.51 3.79 14.89
N ARG A 80 18.75 3.39 13.64
CA ARG A 80 17.73 3.39 12.59
C ARG A 80 17.03 2.05 12.62
N GLN A 81 15.74 2.07 12.97
CA GLN A 81 14.96 0.86 13.18
C GLN A 81 13.74 0.89 12.27
N ALA A 82 13.38 -0.27 11.70
CA ALA A 82 12.10 -0.45 11.03
C ALA A 82 11.11 -1.13 11.96
N PHE A 83 9.85 -0.69 11.92
CA PHE A 83 8.71 -1.36 12.54
C PHE A 83 7.87 -2.04 11.45
N ILE A 84 7.53 -3.30 11.69
CA ILE A 84 6.83 -4.15 10.74
C ILE A 84 5.62 -4.73 11.44
N ILE A 85 4.48 -4.72 10.75
CA ILE A 85 3.32 -5.53 11.12
C ILE A 85 3.18 -6.62 10.06
N ALA A 86 3.33 -7.87 10.45
CA ALA A 86 3.28 -9.02 9.56
C ALA A 86 2.22 -10.03 10.01
N ARG A 87 1.64 -10.74 9.03
CA ARG A 87 0.82 -11.93 9.26
C ARG A 87 1.67 -13.17 8.99
N VAL A 88 1.79 -14.03 9.99
CA VAL A 88 2.54 -15.29 9.91
C VAL A 88 1.55 -16.44 9.82
N ASN A 89 1.78 -17.36 8.87
CA ASN A 89 0.93 -18.52 8.60
C ASN A 89 -0.55 -18.19 8.45
N HIS A 90 -0.87 -17.01 7.91
CA HIS A 90 -2.23 -16.50 7.76
C HIS A 90 -3.08 -16.55 9.05
N SER A 91 -2.45 -16.55 10.23
CA SER A 91 -3.16 -16.82 11.49
C SER A 91 -2.79 -15.87 12.62
N THR A 92 -1.51 -15.54 12.79
CA THR A 92 -1.03 -14.66 13.86
C THR A 92 -0.50 -13.34 13.30
N THR A 93 -0.73 -12.26 14.05
CA THR A 93 -0.17 -10.94 13.75
C THR A 93 1.07 -10.77 14.60
N HIS A 94 2.16 -10.35 13.98
CA HIS A 94 3.45 -10.12 14.62
C HIS A 94 3.84 -8.66 14.46
N GLU A 95 4.31 -8.07 15.55
CA GLU A 95 4.96 -6.77 15.58
C GLU A 95 6.47 -7.00 15.67
N ILE A 96 7.16 -6.63 14.60
CA ILE A 96 8.59 -6.93 14.43
C ILE A 96 9.34 -5.62 14.37
N THR A 97 10.45 -5.52 15.11
CA THR A 97 11.43 -4.45 14.96
C THR A 97 12.71 -5.02 14.36
N VAL A 98 13.24 -4.37 13.32
CA VAL A 98 14.56 -4.67 12.75
C VAL A 98 15.48 -3.48 12.99
N ASP A 99 16.63 -3.71 13.63
CA ASP A 99 17.68 -2.70 13.80
C ASP A 99 18.60 -2.67 12.59
N LEU A 100 18.44 -1.68 11.71
CA LEU A 100 19.16 -1.52 10.45
C LEU A 100 20.56 -0.92 10.65
N THR A 101 20.82 -0.31 11.81
CA THR A 101 22.16 0.15 12.18
C THR A 101 23.05 -0.98 12.69
N ASN A 102 22.47 -2.10 13.11
CA ASN A 102 23.22 -3.28 13.52
C ASN A 102 23.63 -4.11 12.28
N PRO A 103 24.91 -4.48 12.11
CA PRO A 103 25.35 -5.23 10.93
C PRO A 103 24.68 -6.61 10.77
N ASN A 104 24.11 -7.16 11.85
CA ASN A 104 23.37 -8.43 11.83
C ASN A 104 21.84 -8.24 11.77
N ASN A 105 21.33 -7.01 11.53
CA ASN A 105 19.90 -6.69 11.46
C ASN A 105 19.11 -7.27 12.64
N LYS A 106 19.52 -6.98 13.89
CA LYS A 106 18.94 -7.58 15.09
C LYS A 106 17.40 -7.45 15.10
N ILE A 107 16.72 -8.56 15.34
CA ILE A 107 15.26 -8.66 15.31
C ILE A 107 14.68 -8.77 16.72
N SER A 108 13.60 -8.06 16.96
CA SER A 108 12.65 -8.28 18.06
C SER A 108 11.30 -8.64 17.46
N ASP A 109 10.67 -9.72 17.92
CA ASP A 109 9.39 -10.21 17.42
C ASP A 109 8.43 -10.47 18.60
N GLN A 110 7.23 -9.92 18.52
CA GLN A 110 6.16 -10.15 19.49
C GLN A 110 4.83 -10.45 18.79
N VAL A 111 4.09 -11.42 19.33
CA VAL A 111 2.75 -11.74 18.83
C VAL A 111 1.76 -10.71 19.38
N TYR A 112 1.02 -10.05 18.49
CA TYR A 112 -0.08 -9.19 18.86
C TYR A 112 -1.31 -10.01 19.26
N THR A 113 -1.79 -9.82 20.48
CA THR A 113 -2.94 -10.55 21.07
C THR A 113 -4.16 -9.67 21.33
N GLY A 114 -4.08 -8.37 21.02
CA GLY A 114 -5.18 -7.44 21.18
C GLY A 114 -6.30 -7.62 20.14
N PRO A 115 -7.39 -6.82 20.25
CA PRO A 115 -8.48 -6.83 19.28
C PRO A 115 -8.09 -6.12 17.98
N GLY A 116 -8.63 -6.57 16.86
CA GLY A 116 -8.42 -5.95 15.55
C GLY A 116 -7.32 -6.61 14.72
N TYR A 117 -7.12 -6.10 13.51
CA TYR A 117 -6.27 -6.70 12.48
C TYR A 117 -5.49 -5.64 11.71
N PRO A 118 -4.36 -6.02 11.09
CA PRO A 118 -3.59 -5.09 10.28
C PRO A 118 -4.34 -4.63 9.02
N ILE A 119 -3.86 -3.53 8.43
CA ILE A 119 -4.32 -2.99 7.14
C ILE A 119 -4.34 -4.08 6.07
N PHE A 120 -5.30 -4.02 5.14
CA PHE A 120 -5.33 -5.02 4.08
C PHE A 120 -4.16 -4.87 3.10
N THR A 121 -3.64 -5.98 2.60
CA THR A 121 -2.72 -5.96 1.46
C THR A 121 -3.49 -5.88 0.15
N THR A 122 -2.95 -5.21 -0.87
CA THR A 122 -3.55 -5.24 -2.21
C THR A 122 -3.70 -6.67 -2.73
N LYS A 123 -2.75 -7.56 -2.40
CA LYS A 123 -2.78 -8.97 -2.82
C LYS A 123 -4.01 -9.71 -2.27
N GLU A 124 -4.31 -9.59 -0.97
CA GLU A 124 -5.47 -10.28 -0.40
C GLU A 124 -6.80 -9.67 -0.87
N GLN A 125 -6.85 -8.35 -1.10
CA GLN A 125 -8.03 -7.69 -1.64
C GLN A 125 -8.34 -8.15 -3.08
N LEU A 126 -7.31 -8.27 -3.93
CA LEU A 126 -7.43 -8.80 -5.28
C LEU A 126 -7.85 -10.27 -5.27
N ALA A 127 -7.28 -11.09 -4.39
CA ALA A 127 -7.64 -12.50 -4.25
C ALA A 127 -9.10 -12.68 -3.80
N ALA A 128 -9.55 -11.93 -2.78
CA ALA A 128 -10.94 -11.96 -2.32
C ALA A 128 -11.92 -11.52 -3.42
N THR A 129 -11.54 -10.50 -4.19
CA THR A 129 -12.30 -10.03 -5.35
C THR A 129 -12.40 -11.11 -6.43
N ALA A 130 -11.28 -11.78 -6.75
CA ALA A 130 -11.22 -12.86 -7.72
C ALA A 130 -12.13 -14.05 -7.33
N LEU A 131 -12.16 -14.42 -6.05
CA LEU A 131 -13.08 -15.44 -5.55
C LEU A 131 -14.54 -15.08 -5.81
N ALA A 132 -14.93 -13.85 -5.51
CA ALA A 132 -16.31 -13.39 -5.69
C ALA A 132 -16.74 -13.43 -7.16
N VAL A 133 -15.91 -12.91 -8.08
CA VAL A 133 -16.24 -12.90 -9.52
C VAL A 133 -16.21 -14.30 -10.14
N GLY A 134 -15.47 -15.25 -9.57
CA GLY A 134 -15.48 -16.65 -9.98
C GLY A 134 -16.58 -17.51 -9.34
N HIS A 135 -17.36 -16.96 -8.41
CA HIS A 135 -18.33 -17.74 -7.64
C HIS A 135 -19.59 -18.06 -8.45
N PRO A 136 -19.98 -19.34 -8.64
CA PRO A 136 -21.11 -19.68 -9.51
C PRO A 136 -22.45 -18.99 -9.15
N PRO A 137 -22.86 -18.89 -7.87
CA PRO A 137 -24.02 -18.09 -7.47
C PRO A 137 -23.94 -16.61 -7.87
N PHE A 138 -22.75 -16.01 -7.80
CA PHE A 138 -22.52 -14.63 -8.24
C PHE A 138 -22.71 -14.51 -9.75
N LEU A 139 -22.09 -15.40 -10.53
CA LEU A 139 -22.20 -15.43 -11.99
C LEU A 139 -23.67 -15.54 -12.45
N GLU A 140 -24.46 -16.43 -11.84
CA GLU A 140 -25.88 -16.55 -12.16
C GLU A 140 -26.67 -15.29 -11.79
N SER A 141 -26.30 -14.63 -10.69
CA SER A 141 -26.96 -13.38 -10.24
C SER A 141 -26.66 -12.20 -11.17
N VAL A 142 -25.46 -12.14 -11.74
CA VAL A 142 -25.09 -11.18 -12.80
C VAL A 142 -25.87 -11.48 -14.07
N ARG A 143 -25.94 -12.75 -14.49
CA ARG A 143 -26.69 -13.19 -15.69
C ARG A 143 -28.18 -12.89 -15.57
N LYS A 144 -28.78 -13.16 -14.40
CA LYS A 144 -30.20 -12.85 -14.09
C LYS A 144 -30.53 -11.36 -14.23
N ARG A 145 -29.53 -10.49 -14.05
CA ARG A 145 -29.65 -9.03 -14.23
C ARG A 145 -29.37 -8.56 -15.66
N GLY A 146 -28.98 -9.47 -16.56
CA GLY A 146 -28.62 -9.14 -17.94
C GLY A 146 -27.34 -8.31 -18.08
N LEU A 147 -26.44 -8.36 -17.09
CA LEU A 147 -25.20 -7.61 -17.06
C LEU A 147 -24.05 -8.40 -17.72
N LYS A 148 -23.10 -7.69 -18.35
CA LYS A 148 -21.90 -8.29 -18.95
C LYS A 148 -20.87 -8.58 -17.85
N LEU A 149 -20.45 -9.84 -17.72
CA LEU A 149 -19.45 -10.23 -16.70
C LEU A 149 -18.13 -9.46 -16.82
N GLY A 150 -17.67 -9.18 -18.05
CA GLY A 150 -16.43 -8.43 -18.29
C GLY A 150 -16.48 -6.95 -17.91
N GLU A 151 -17.66 -6.42 -17.60
CA GLU A 151 -17.87 -5.02 -17.19
C GLU A 151 -18.13 -4.90 -15.67
N ILE A 152 -18.04 -6.02 -14.94
CA ILE A 152 -18.19 -6.07 -13.49
C ILE A 152 -16.84 -5.83 -12.83
N ILE A 153 -16.78 -4.82 -11.96
CA ILE A 153 -15.62 -4.56 -11.11
C ILE A 153 -16.03 -4.65 -9.66
N CYS A 154 -15.30 -5.41 -8.85
CA CYS A 154 -15.61 -5.58 -7.44
C CYS A 154 -14.47 -5.10 -6.55
N GLN A 155 -14.82 -4.74 -5.32
CA GLN A 155 -13.89 -4.28 -4.29
C GLN A 155 -14.28 -4.89 -2.95
N SER A 156 -13.27 -5.17 -2.14
CA SER A 156 -13.42 -5.71 -0.78
C SER A 156 -13.48 -4.59 0.25
N TYR A 157 -14.50 -4.61 1.11
CA TYR A 157 -14.72 -3.65 2.17
C TYR A 157 -14.64 -4.34 3.53
N GLY A 158 -13.87 -3.76 4.46
CA GLY A 158 -13.86 -4.22 5.84
C GLY A 158 -15.24 -4.03 6.48
N ILE A 159 -15.65 -4.99 7.32
CA ILE A 159 -16.98 -4.94 7.93
C ILE A 159 -17.01 -4.20 9.27
N GLY A 160 -15.86 -3.90 9.87
CA GLY A 160 -15.81 -3.34 11.23
C GLY A 160 -16.19 -4.37 12.30
N TRP A 161 -16.74 -3.89 13.41
CA TRP A 161 -17.17 -4.72 14.55
C TRP A 161 -18.53 -4.23 15.06
N PHE A 162 -19.45 -5.16 15.35
CA PHE A 162 -20.85 -4.87 15.70
C PHE A 162 -21.32 -5.48 17.03
N GLY A 163 -20.41 -5.88 17.93
CA GLY A 163 -20.77 -6.42 19.26
C GLY A 163 -20.60 -7.93 19.40
N GLU A 164 -20.23 -8.63 18.32
CA GLU A 164 -19.91 -10.05 18.33
C GLU A 164 -18.84 -10.40 19.39
N GLN A 165 -19.06 -11.55 20.05
CA GLN A 165 -18.23 -12.05 21.15
C GLN A 165 -17.19 -13.06 20.63
N GLY A 166 -16.03 -13.11 21.29
CA GLY A 166 -14.94 -14.03 20.95
C GLY A 166 -13.93 -13.46 19.94
N LYS A 167 -12.94 -14.28 19.60
CA LYS A 167 -11.93 -13.90 18.59
C LYS A 167 -12.59 -13.86 17.22
N GLY A 168 -12.55 -12.70 16.58
CA GLY A 168 -13.10 -12.51 15.25
C GLY A 168 -12.35 -13.29 14.16
N SER A 169 -12.81 -13.13 12.93
CA SER A 169 -12.12 -13.56 11.71
C SER A 169 -11.86 -12.33 10.84
N ARG A 170 -10.87 -12.41 9.93
CA ARG A 170 -10.56 -11.30 9.02
C ARG A 170 -11.55 -11.27 7.85
N ILE A 171 -12.71 -10.67 8.09
CA ILE A 171 -13.82 -10.71 7.14
C ILE A 171 -13.91 -9.43 6.30
N VAL A 172 -14.12 -9.62 4.99
CA VAL A 172 -14.50 -8.56 4.07
C VAL A 172 -15.81 -8.87 3.37
N ARG A 173 -16.52 -7.82 2.95
CA ARG A 173 -17.62 -7.89 2.00
C ARG A 173 -17.12 -7.44 0.63
N VAL A 174 -17.27 -8.29 -0.36
CA VAL A 174 -17.03 -7.95 -1.75
C VAL A 174 -18.33 -7.44 -2.36
N MET A 175 -18.27 -6.20 -2.84
CA MET A 175 -19.36 -5.50 -3.51
C MET A 175 -18.90 -5.05 -4.88
N CYS A 176 -19.83 -4.98 -5.84
CA CYS A 176 -19.50 -4.81 -7.25
C CYS A 176 -20.21 -3.62 -7.88
N ASN A 177 -19.59 -3.09 -8.92
CA ASN A 177 -20.07 -1.99 -9.74
C ASN A 177 -20.01 -2.41 -11.22
N TYR A 178 -20.65 -1.63 -12.09
CA TYR A 178 -20.76 -1.91 -13.51
C TYR A 178 -20.22 -0.77 -14.37
N LEU A 179 -19.31 -1.07 -15.29
CA LEU A 179 -18.60 -0.06 -16.08
C LEU A 179 -19.37 0.33 -17.35
N ASP A 180 -19.62 -0.62 -18.26
CA ASP A 180 -20.39 -0.53 -19.53
C ASP A 180 -20.85 0.88 -19.93
N GLY A 181 -19.93 1.63 -20.52
CA GLY A 181 -20.16 3.00 -21.02
C GLY A 181 -19.53 4.12 -20.18
N THR A 182 -18.99 3.85 -18.98
CA THR A 182 -18.31 4.85 -18.13
C THR A 182 -17.20 4.23 -17.28
N VAL A 183 -16.25 5.05 -16.84
CA VAL A 183 -15.26 4.67 -15.81
C VAL A 183 -15.68 5.04 -14.40
N SER A 184 -16.81 5.74 -14.25
CA SER A 184 -17.32 6.21 -12.96
C SER A 184 -18.02 5.09 -12.19
N LEU A 185 -17.22 4.11 -11.77
CA LEU A 185 -17.72 2.85 -11.19
C LEU A 185 -18.64 3.08 -9.98
N TYR A 186 -18.29 4.02 -9.09
CA TYR A 186 -19.06 4.30 -7.88
C TYR A 186 -20.45 4.88 -8.15
N MET A 187 -20.72 5.38 -9.36
CA MET A 187 -22.05 5.85 -9.76
C MET A 187 -22.96 4.71 -10.24
N ARG A 188 -22.43 3.49 -10.36
CA ARG A 188 -23.14 2.35 -10.97
C ARG A 188 -23.00 1.07 -10.13
N PRO A 189 -23.47 1.08 -8.87
CA PRO A 189 -23.42 -0.10 -8.02
C PRO A 189 -24.32 -1.22 -8.56
N VAL A 190 -23.85 -2.46 -8.42
CA VAL A 190 -24.66 -3.67 -8.59
C VAL A 190 -25.26 -4.02 -7.24
N GLU A 191 -26.40 -3.41 -6.97
CA GLU A 191 -27.07 -3.48 -5.67
C GLU A 191 -27.66 -4.86 -5.35
N GLY A 192 -27.81 -5.11 -4.06
CA GLY A 192 -28.46 -6.30 -3.52
C GLY A 192 -27.59 -7.56 -3.47
N ILE A 193 -26.42 -7.56 -4.11
CA ILE A 193 -25.45 -8.67 -4.06
C ILE A 193 -24.32 -8.35 -3.08
N THR A 194 -23.96 -9.31 -2.24
CA THR A 194 -22.77 -9.24 -1.39
C THR A 194 -22.16 -10.62 -1.23
N VAL A 195 -20.84 -10.72 -1.40
CA VAL A 195 -20.06 -11.92 -1.11
C VAL A 195 -19.23 -11.67 0.14
N THR A 196 -19.35 -12.51 1.15
CA THR A 196 -18.56 -12.43 2.39
C THR A 196 -17.38 -13.38 2.29
N VAL A 197 -16.17 -12.87 2.47
CA VAL A 197 -14.92 -13.61 2.34
C VAL A 197 -14.13 -13.56 3.65
N ASP A 198 -13.63 -14.70 4.09
CA ASP A 198 -12.60 -14.81 5.12
C ASP A 198 -11.23 -14.68 4.46
N LEU A 199 -10.47 -13.65 4.82
CA LEU A 199 -9.15 -13.35 4.23
C LEU A 199 -8.03 -14.28 4.71
N ASP A 200 -8.17 -14.88 5.90
CA ASP A 200 -7.16 -15.79 6.43
C ASP A 200 -7.24 -17.15 5.77
N ARG A 201 -8.48 -17.63 5.56
CA ARG A 201 -8.75 -18.87 4.81
C ARG A 201 -8.77 -18.67 3.30
N MET A 202 -8.95 -17.43 2.84
CA MET A 202 -9.21 -17.08 1.45
C MET A 202 -10.39 -17.88 0.88
N GLU A 203 -11.52 -17.83 1.58
CA GLU A 203 -12.72 -18.61 1.27
C GLU A 203 -13.99 -17.75 1.35
N ILE A 204 -14.95 -18.04 0.48
CA ILE A 204 -16.30 -17.44 0.57
C ILE A 204 -17.05 -18.13 1.71
N ILE A 205 -17.41 -17.36 2.73
CA ILE A 205 -18.16 -17.83 3.91
C ILE A 205 -19.62 -17.38 3.90
N GLY A 206 -20.02 -16.59 2.91
CA GLY A 206 -21.40 -16.15 2.75
C GLY A 206 -21.67 -15.55 1.39
N TYR A 207 -22.87 -15.78 0.89
CA TYR A 207 -23.38 -15.17 -0.32
C TYR A 207 -24.79 -14.66 -0.06
N ARG A 208 -25.08 -13.43 -0.46
CA ARG A 208 -26.42 -12.83 -0.35
C ARG A 208 -26.76 -12.11 -1.64
N ASP A 209 -27.81 -12.56 -2.31
CA ASP A 209 -28.52 -11.81 -3.35
C ASP A 209 -29.94 -11.53 -2.83
N ARG A 210 -30.17 -10.29 -2.37
CA ARG A 210 -31.39 -9.92 -1.62
C ARG A 210 -32.42 -9.19 -2.47
N ALA A 211 -31.99 -8.52 -3.53
CA ALA A 211 -32.85 -7.67 -4.34
C ALA A 211 -32.23 -7.44 -5.72
N ILE A 212 -33.10 -7.34 -6.73
CA ILE A 212 -32.71 -6.90 -8.07
C ILE A 212 -33.10 -5.44 -8.19
N VAL A 213 -32.10 -4.57 -8.20
CA VAL A 213 -32.26 -3.13 -8.41
C VAL A 213 -31.64 -2.79 -9.77
N PRO A 214 -32.32 -1.99 -10.62
CA PRO A 214 -31.74 -1.53 -11.88
C PRO A 214 -30.42 -0.79 -11.64
N VAL A 215 -29.38 -1.15 -12.39
CA VAL A 215 -28.11 -0.42 -12.35
C VAL A 215 -28.33 0.97 -12.95
N PRO A 216 -27.86 2.06 -12.31
CA PRO A 216 -27.92 3.40 -12.88
C PRO A 216 -27.33 3.48 -14.30
N LYS A 217 -27.82 4.42 -15.11
CA LYS A 217 -27.30 4.64 -16.47
C LYS A 217 -25.87 5.21 -16.44
N ALA A 218 -25.09 4.93 -17.48
CA ALA A 218 -23.74 5.48 -17.63
C ALA A 218 -23.75 6.95 -18.07
N ASP A 219 -24.79 7.38 -18.78
CA ASP A 219 -24.87 8.71 -19.38
C ASP A 219 -24.72 9.82 -18.32
N GLY A 220 -23.85 10.79 -18.61
CA GLY A 220 -23.59 11.92 -17.72
C GLY A 220 -22.69 11.62 -16.51
N THR A 221 -22.17 10.40 -16.38
CA THR A 221 -21.31 10.03 -15.22
C THR A 221 -19.81 10.09 -15.49
N ASP A 222 -19.38 10.10 -16.75
CA ASP A 222 -17.95 10.08 -17.11
C ASP A 222 -17.31 11.46 -16.86
N PHE A 223 -16.27 11.46 -16.03
CA PHE A 223 -15.57 12.68 -15.61
C PHE A 223 -14.36 13.01 -16.49
N ARG A 224 -14.00 12.14 -17.45
CA ARG A 224 -12.83 12.38 -18.32
C ARG A 224 -13.20 13.38 -19.40
N GLY A 225 -12.42 14.45 -19.54
CA GLY A 225 -12.67 15.48 -20.55
C GLY A 225 -12.80 14.92 -21.98
N SER A 226 -12.03 13.87 -22.33
CA SER A 226 -12.10 13.21 -23.64
C SER A 226 -13.41 12.45 -23.93
N LYS A 227 -14.28 12.27 -22.92
CA LYS A 227 -15.60 11.64 -23.04
C LYS A 227 -16.75 12.61 -22.86
N GLN A 228 -16.47 13.85 -22.46
CA GLN A 228 -17.47 14.89 -22.26
C GLN A 228 -17.85 15.57 -23.58
N ARG A 229 -19.02 16.20 -23.59
CA ARG A 229 -19.58 16.91 -24.75
C ARG A 229 -19.92 18.35 -24.35
N PRO A 230 -19.93 19.29 -25.31
CA PRO A 230 -20.40 20.65 -25.07
C PRO A 230 -21.83 20.71 -24.49
N PRO A 231 -22.20 21.80 -23.78
CA PRO A 231 -21.37 22.97 -23.53
C PRO A 231 -20.32 22.71 -22.45
N PHE A 232 -19.10 23.16 -22.70
CA PHE A 232 -18.09 23.28 -21.66
C PHE A 232 -18.31 24.58 -20.88
N GLY A 233 -17.77 24.66 -19.66
CA GLY A 233 -17.88 25.83 -18.80
C GLY A 233 -17.37 27.12 -19.47
N PRO A 234 -17.55 28.28 -18.82
CA PRO A 234 -17.08 29.54 -19.40
C PRO A 234 -15.59 29.46 -19.72
N SER A 235 -15.20 30.02 -20.86
CA SER A 235 -13.79 30.21 -21.17
C SER A 235 -13.17 31.05 -20.06
N VAL A 236 -12.07 30.56 -19.49
CA VAL A 236 -11.25 31.29 -18.53
C VAL A 236 -10.03 31.86 -19.25
N ASN A 237 -9.63 33.07 -18.90
CA ASN A 237 -8.40 33.65 -19.41
C ASN A 237 -7.20 32.95 -18.77
N ASP A 238 -6.12 32.81 -19.54
CA ASP A 238 -4.87 32.21 -19.05
C ASP A 238 -4.22 33.10 -17.97
N ILE A 239 -3.49 32.45 -17.05
CA ILE A 239 -2.68 33.11 -16.01
C ILE A 239 -1.29 32.48 -16.01
N ASP A 240 -0.28 33.31 -16.16
CA ASP A 240 1.12 32.92 -16.02
C ASP A 240 1.63 33.26 -14.62
N VAL A 241 2.24 32.27 -13.94
CA VAL A 241 2.92 32.46 -12.66
C VAL A 241 4.40 32.19 -12.85
N VAL A 242 5.22 33.24 -12.73
CA VAL A 242 6.68 33.17 -12.92
C VAL A 242 7.38 33.53 -11.62
N GLN A 243 8.42 32.77 -11.26
CA GLN A 243 9.34 33.07 -10.17
C GLN A 243 10.73 33.29 -10.78
N PRO A 244 11.09 34.52 -11.22
CA PRO A 244 12.34 34.77 -11.95
C PRO A 244 13.61 34.36 -11.20
N ASN A 245 13.54 34.39 -9.87
CA ASN A 245 14.64 34.02 -8.97
C ASN A 245 14.43 32.65 -8.30
N GLY A 246 13.48 31.85 -8.79
CA GLY A 246 13.08 30.58 -8.18
C GLY A 246 12.22 30.75 -6.91
N PRO A 247 11.87 29.63 -6.26
CA PRO A 247 11.14 29.66 -4.99
C PRO A 247 12.01 30.17 -3.83
N SER A 248 11.37 30.81 -2.85
CA SER A 248 12.06 31.26 -1.63
C SER A 248 12.41 30.13 -0.66
N PHE A 249 11.84 28.93 -0.84
CA PHE A 249 12.12 27.76 0.00
C PHE A 249 13.28 26.93 -0.55
N GLN A 250 14.00 26.25 0.34
CA GLN A 250 15.04 25.29 -0.01
C GLN A 250 14.68 23.90 0.51
N ILE A 251 14.98 22.87 -0.28
CA ILE A 251 14.80 21.46 0.08
C ILE A 251 16.18 20.79 0.13
N ASP A 252 16.54 20.29 1.30
CA ASP A 252 17.77 19.54 1.57
C ASP A 252 17.39 18.16 2.13
N GLY A 253 17.38 17.14 1.27
CA GLY A 253 16.75 15.85 1.58
C GLY A 253 15.26 16.02 1.89
N HIS A 254 14.85 15.70 3.12
CA HIS A 254 13.49 15.91 3.62
C HIS A 254 13.33 17.17 4.49
N ARG A 255 14.38 18.00 4.61
CA ARG A 255 14.34 19.25 5.37
C ARG A 255 13.94 20.41 4.46
N ILE A 256 12.89 21.14 4.85
CA ILE A 256 12.44 22.37 4.19
C ILE A 256 12.96 23.57 5.01
N ARG A 257 13.51 24.59 4.34
CA ARG A 257 13.93 25.87 4.92
C ARG A 257 13.29 27.05 4.22
#